data_AF-A0A7R9R0L5-F1
#
_entry.id   AF-A0A7R9R0L5-F1
#
_cell.length_a   1.000
_cell.length_b   1.000
_cell.length_c   1.000
_cell.angle_alpha   90.00
_cell.angle_beta   90.00
_cell.angle_gamma   90.00
#
_symmetry.space_group_name_H-M   'P 1'
#
loop_
_entity.id
_entity.type
_entity.pdbx_description
1 polymer ?
#
loop_
_entity_poly.entity_id
_entity_poly.type
_entity_poly.pdbx_seq_one_letter_code
_entity_poly.pdbx_strand_id
1 'polypeptide(L)' 'MTESDLARDLLHPLAVDERRKCKLKRLVQHPNSFFMDVKCPGCLKITTVFSHAQTVV' A
#
# COMPACT_ATOMS: atom_id res chain seq x y z
N MET A 1 -12.76 4.99 21.68
CA MET A 1 -13.56 4.73 22.89
C MET A 1 -14.84 4.07 22.39
N THR A 2 -15.13 2.78 22.52
CA THR A 2 -14.60 1.66 23.33
C THR A 2 -14.94 0.38 22.56
N GLU A 3 -14.00 -0.19 21.82
CA GLU A 3 -14.09 -1.62 21.45
C GLU A 3 -13.54 -2.38 22.66
N SER A 4 -14.38 -3.18 23.29
CA SER A 4 -13.97 -4.05 24.38
C SER A 4 -13.00 -5.09 23.81
N ASP A 5 -11.82 -5.25 24.43
CA ASP A 5 -10.73 -6.13 23.95
C ASP A 5 -11.15 -7.60 23.74
N LEU A 6 -12.33 -7.98 24.25
CA LEU A 6 -12.94 -9.30 24.11
C LEU A 6 -13.69 -9.53 22.79
N ALA A 7 -14.13 -8.49 22.07
CA ALA A 7 -15.03 -8.61 20.93
C ALA A 7 -14.57 -7.79 19.71
N ARG A 8 -13.30 -7.94 19.34
CA ARG A 8 -12.76 -7.26 18.15
C ARG A 8 -13.27 -7.93 16.87
N ASP A 9 -13.94 -7.18 16.00
CA ASP A 9 -14.37 -7.71 14.70
C ASP A 9 -13.16 -8.03 13.81
N LEU A 10 -12.97 -9.33 13.55
CA LEU A 10 -11.86 -9.85 12.74
C LEU A 10 -12.19 -9.89 11.25
N LEU A 11 -13.47 -9.90 10.88
CA LEU A 11 -13.92 -10.06 9.50
C LEU A 11 -14.05 -8.72 8.78
N HIS A 12 -14.36 -7.64 9.51
CA HIS A 12 -14.51 -6.30 8.95
C HIS A 12 -13.64 -5.26 9.68
N PRO A 13 -12.30 -5.41 9.63
CA PRO A 13 -11.40 -4.46 10.27
C PRO A 13 -11.51 -3.07 9.62
N LEU A 14 -11.30 -2.03 10.42
CA LEU A 14 -11.25 -0.65 9.92
C LEU A 14 -10.06 -0.47 8.97
N ALA A 15 -10.26 0.30 7.90
CA ALA A 15 -9.22 0.55 6.89
C ALA A 15 -7.94 1.18 7.48
N VAL A 16 -8.07 2.00 8.52
CA VAL A 16 -6.94 2.63 9.21
C VAL A 16 -6.09 1.59 9.94
N ASP A 17 -6.72 0.58 10.55
CA ASP A 17 -6.03 -0.49 11.26
C ASP A 17 -5.31 -1.42 10.28
N GLU A 18 -5.95 -1.79 9.16
CA GLU A 18 -5.32 -2.60 8.10
C GLU A 18 -4.11 -1.90 7.47
N ARG A 19 -4.18 -0.58 7.28
CA ARG A 19 -3.07 0.21 6.70
C ARG A 19 -1.83 0.22 7.59
N ARG A 20 -2.02 0.20 8.92
CA ARG A 20 -0.93 0.19 9.91
C ARG A 20 -0.25 -1.18 10.06
N LYS A 21 -0.93 -2.27 9.70
CA LYS A 21 -0.37 -3.63 9.76
C LYS A 21 0.72 -3.84 8.71
N CYS A 22 1.68 -4.70 9.04
CA CYS A 22 2.64 -5.24 8.07
C CYS A 22 1.90 -5.90 6.90
N LYS A 23 2.41 -5.76 5.67
CA LYS A 23 1.76 -6.27 4.44
C LYS A 23 1.38 -7.75 4.47
N LEU A 24 2.10 -8.58 5.22
CA LEU A 24 1.86 -10.02 5.38
C LEU A 24 0.84 -10.37 6.48
N LYS A 25 0.50 -9.43 7.36
CA LYS A 25 -0.39 -9.65 8.53
C LYS A 25 -1.78 -9.00 8.36
N ARG A 26 -2.07 -8.46 7.17
CA ARG A 26 -3.39 -7.94 6.81
C ARG A 26 -4.38 -9.09 6.65
N LEU A 27 -5.68 -8.79 6.72
CA LEU A 27 -6.74 -9.79 6.50
C LEU A 27 -6.57 -10.48 5.14
N VAL A 28 -6.26 -9.69 4.10
CA VAL A 28 -5.82 -10.17 2.80
C VAL A 28 -4.48 -9.50 2.48
N GLN A 29 -3.47 -10.29 2.15
CA GLN A 29 -2.14 -9.78 1.86
C GLN A 29 -2.12 -9.06 0.50
N HIS A 30 -1.47 -7.91 0.46
CA HIS A 30 -1.22 -7.17 -0.77
C HIS A 30 0.08 -6.36 -0.64
N PRO A 31 0.77 -6.06 -1.74
CA PRO A 31 2.00 -5.27 -1.69
C PRO A 31 1.74 -3.82 -1.25
N ASN A 32 2.79 -3.17 -0.75
CA ASN A 32 2.82 -1.72 -0.52
C ASN A 32 3.41 -0.95 -1.72
N SER A 33 4.02 -1.68 -2.66
CA SER A 33 4.61 -1.13 -3.87
C SER A 33 3.57 -0.95 -4.97
N PHE A 34 3.84 -0.06 -5.92
CA PHE A 34 2.91 0.33 -6.97
C PHE A 34 3.67 0.78 -8.21
N PHE A 35 2.97 0.88 -9.34
CA PHE A 35 3.50 1.49 -10.55
C PHE A 35 3.10 2.97 -10.61
N MET A 36 3.99 3.81 -11.13
CA MET A 36 3.82 5.25 -11.22
C MET A 36 4.16 5.73 -12.63
N ASP A 37 3.42 6.71 -13.12
CA ASP A 37 3.75 7.39 -14.36
C ASP A 37 4.66 8.59 -14.06
N VAL A 38 5.92 8.50 -14.46
CA VAL A 38 6.91 9.57 -14.29
C VAL A 38 7.00 10.34 -15.60
N LYS A 39 6.76 11.66 -15.52
CA LYS A 39 6.96 12.57 -16.64
C LYS A 39 8.37 13.15 -16.59
N CYS A 40 9.12 13.00 -17.67
CA CYS A 40 10.43 13.63 -17.79
C CYS A 40 10.27 15.16 -17.94
N PRO A 41 10.99 15.99 -17.15
CA PRO A 41 10.83 17.44 -17.17
C PRO A 41 11.28 18.07 -18.51
N GLY A 42 12.26 17.47 -19.19
CA GLY A 42 12.80 17.97 -20.48
C GLY A 42 12.26 17.25 -21.72
N CYS A 43 11.51 16.16 -21.53
CA CYS A 43 11.07 15.30 -22.61
C CYS A 43 9.65 14.84 -22.27
N LEU A 44 8.64 15.29 -23.02
CA LEU A 44 7.19 15.07 -22.75
C LEU A 44 6.73 13.60 -22.70
N LYS A 45 7.67 12.66 -22.73
CA LYS A 45 7.47 11.24 -22.56
C LYS A 45 7.10 10.93 -21.11
N ILE A 46 6.08 10.07 -20.97
CA ILE A 46 5.65 9.49 -19.71
C ILE A 46 6.15 8.04 -19.70
N THR A 47 6.82 7.63 -18.63
CA THR A 47 7.30 6.26 -18.44
C THR A 47 6.67 5.65 -17.18
N THR A 48 6.21 4.41 -17.29
CA THR A 48 5.69 3.63 -16.16
C THR A 48 6.87 3.05 -15.36
N VAL A 49 6.94 3.37 -14.07
CA VAL A 49 8.06 3.01 -13.20
C VAL A 49 7.54 2.29 -11.96
N PHE A 50 8.23 1.24 -11.53
CA PHE A 50 7.92 0.56 -10.28
C PHE A 50 8.48 1.35 -9.08
N SER A 51 7.68 1.55 -8.04
CA SER A 51 8.04 2.42 -6.90
C SER A 51 9.22 1.93 -6.06
N HIS A 52 9.59 0.65 -6.15
CA HIS A 52 10.79 0.08 -5.50
C HIS A 52 11.72 -0.53 -6.58
N ALA A 53 11.99 0.22 -7.64
CA ALA A 53 12.88 -0.22 -8.73
C ALA A 53 14.30 -0.51 -8.21
N GLN A 54 14.88 -1.62 -8.69
CA GLN A 54 16.27 -2.00 -8.41
C GLN A 54 17.25 -1.48 -9.47
N THR A 55 16.73 -1.15 -10.66
CA THR A 55 17.50 -0.66 -11.80
C THR A 55 17.28 0.83 -11.99
N VAL A 56 18.25 1.50 -12.61
CA VAL A 56 18.10 2.88 -13.08
C VAL A 56 17.04 2.93 -14.19
N VAL A 57 16.22 3.97 -14.16
CA VAL A 57 15.08 4.21 -15.06
C VAL A 57 15.39 5.32 -16.05
#